data_AF-A0A0G0DZ72-F1
#
_entry.id   AF-A0A0G0DZ72-F1
#
_cell.length_a   1.000
_cell.length_b   1.000
_cell.length_c   1.000
_cell.angle_alpha   90.00
_cell.angle_beta   90.00
_cell.angle_gamma   90.00
#
_symmetry.space_group_name_H-M   'P 1'
#
loop_
_entity.id
_entity.type
_entity.pdbx_description
1 polymer ?
#
loop_
_entity_poly.entity_id
_entity_poly.type
_entity_poly.pdbx_seq_one_letter_code
_entity_poly.pdbx_strand_id
1 'polypeptide(L)' 'MGATSDLKRRVSEHNIGASQFTSAGVPWELAYYEAFLKKKDAIREENFLKTGKGRERRKYLLETYLEDLK' A
#
# COMPACT_ATOMS: atom_id res chain seq x y z
N MET A 1 0.39 4.26 -0.85
CA MET A 1 -0.51 3.49 0.05
C MET A 1 -1.92 3.98 -0.15
N GLY A 2 -2.90 3.07 -0.19
CA GLY A 2 -4.31 3.42 -0.35
C GLY A 2 -5.20 2.21 -0.11
N ALA A 3 -6.51 2.46 0.03
CA ALA A 3 -7.51 1.41 0.15
C ALA A 3 -8.27 1.15 -1.17
N THR A 4 -8.79 -0.07 -1.32
CA THR A 4 -9.63 -0.47 -2.45
C THR A 4 -10.56 -1.61 -2.01
N SER A 5 -11.73 -1.72 -2.63
CA SER A 5 -12.59 -2.90 -2.51
C SER A 5 -12.19 -4.02 -3.47
N ASP A 6 -11.34 -3.72 -4.45
CA ASP A 6 -10.83 -4.67 -5.44
C ASP A 6 -9.31 -4.48 -5.58
N LEU A 7 -8.55 -5.40 -5.00
CA LEU A 7 -7.10 -5.38 -4.98
C LEU A 7 -6.50 -5.66 -6.37
N LYS A 8 -7.06 -6.63 -7.10
CA LYS A 8 -6.54 -7.04 -8.41
C LYS A 8 -6.66 -5.90 -9.42
N ARG A 9 -7.84 -5.28 -9.47
CA ARG A 9 -8.08 -4.11 -10.32
C ARG A 9 -7.12 -2.97 -9.97
N ARG A 10 -6.93 -2.67 -8.69
CA ARG A 10 -6.07 -1.56 -8.25
C ARG A 10 -4.60 -1.77 -8.64
N VAL A 11 -4.07 -2.97 -8.45
CA VAL A 11 -2.68 -3.28 -8.85
C VAL A 11 -2.51 -3.13 -10.37
N SER A 12 -3.49 -3.59 -11.15
CA SER A 12 -3.49 -3.40 -12.60
C SER A 12 -3.52 -1.92 -12.99
N GLU A 13 -4.44 -1.12 -12.42
CA GLU A 13 -4.55 0.32 -12.67
C GLU A 13 -3.25 1.08 -12.35
N HIS A 14 -2.60 0.74 -11.24
CA HIS A 14 -1.32 1.33 -10.85
C HIS A 14 -0.22 1.00 -11.86
N ASN A 15 -0.16 -0.25 -12.33
CA ASN A 15 0.87 -0.74 -13.25
C ASN A 15 0.67 -0.30 -14.71
N ILE A 16 -0.53 0.13 -15.09
CA ILE A 16 -0.76 0.79 -16.39
C ILE A 16 -0.59 2.32 -16.31
N GLY A 17 -0.23 2.85 -15.14
CA GLY A 17 -0.05 4.29 -14.96
C GLY A 17 -1.34 5.12 -15.05
N ALA A 18 -2.50 4.54 -14.72
CA ALA A 18 -3.80 5.19 -14.86
C ALA A 18 -4.00 6.43 -13.96
N SER A 19 -3.08 6.70 -13.03
CA SER A 19 -3.10 7.87 -12.16
C SER A 19 -1.78 8.63 -12.26
N GLN A 20 -1.86 9.96 -12.33
CA GLN A 20 -0.70 10.85 -12.38
C GLN A 20 0.29 10.62 -11.21
N PHE A 21 -0.23 10.24 -10.03
CA PHE A 21 0.60 10.01 -8.86
C PHE A 21 1.31 8.66 -8.85
N THR A 22 0.83 7.69 -9.66
CA THR A 22 1.34 6.32 -9.65
C THR A 22 2.04 5.97 -10.95
N SER A 23 1.82 6.72 -12.02
CA SER A 23 2.47 6.52 -13.32
C SER A 23 3.99 6.64 -13.26
N ALA A 24 4.53 7.50 -12.40
CA ALA A 24 5.97 7.72 -12.27
C ALA A 24 6.75 6.55 -11.64
N GLY A 25 6.05 5.60 -10.99
CA GLY A 25 6.69 4.49 -10.25
C GLY A 25 6.41 3.10 -10.83
N VAL A 26 5.90 3.02 -12.06
CA VAL A 26 5.65 1.75 -12.74
C VAL A 26 6.98 1.07 -13.14
N PRO A 27 7.13 -0.26 -12.97
CA PRO A 27 6.16 -1.21 -12.41
C PRO A 27 6.14 -1.23 -10.88
N TRP A 28 4.94 -1.31 -10.31
CA TRP A 28 4.69 -1.50 -8.87
C TRP A 28 4.59 -2.98 -8.52
N GLU A 29 5.30 -3.35 -7.46
CA GLU A 29 5.15 -4.63 -6.78
C GLU A 29 4.33 -4.48 -5.49
N LEU A 30 3.39 -5.40 -5.25
CA LEU A 30 2.58 -5.40 -4.04
C LEU A 30 3.33 -6.11 -2.91
N ALA A 31 4.03 -5.34 -2.07
CA ALA A 31 4.76 -5.90 -0.93
C ALA A 31 3.86 -6.32 0.25
N TYR A 32 2.72 -5.66 0.46
CA TYR A 32 1.84 -5.90 1.61
C TYR A 32 0.41 -5.39 1.39
N TYR A 33 -0.58 -6.09 1.95
CA TYR A 33 -1.96 -5.62 2.06
C TYR A 33 -2.66 -6.18 3.31
N GLU A 34 -3.68 -5.47 3.79
CA GLU A 34 -4.60 -5.92 4.84
C GLU A 34 -6.04 -5.87 4.30
N ALA A 35 -6.90 -6.78 4.77
CA ALA A 35 -8.31 -6.83 4.39
C ALA A 35 -9.21 -6.58 5.61
N PHE A 36 -10.27 -5.79 5.41
CA PHE A 36 -11.20 -5.41 6.47
C PHE A 36 -12.64 -5.67 6.02
N LEU A 37 -13.48 -6.16 6.94
CA LEU A 37 -14.90 -6.35 6.68
C LEU A 37 -15.67 -5.02 6.59
N LYS A 38 -15.22 -3.99 7.33
CA LYS A 38 -15.85 -2.67 7.34
C LYS A 38 -14.93 -1.64 6.69
N LYS A 39 -15.50 -0.86 5.78
CA LYS A 39 -14.81 0.28 5.13
C LYS A 39 -14.25 1.29 6.14
N LYS A 40 -14.95 1.52 7.27
CA LYS A 40 -14.49 2.45 8.31
C LYS A 40 -13.19 1.99 8.98
N ASP A 41 -13.03 0.68 9.16
CA ASP A 41 -11.83 0.11 9.79
C ASP A 41 -10.64 0.21 8.82
N ALA A 42 -10.85 -0.08 7.52
CA ALA A 42 -9.84 0.11 6.48
C ALA A 42 -9.35 1.58 6.39
N ILE A 43 -10.28 2.55 6.43
CA ILE A 43 -9.93 3.97 6.38
C ILE A 43 -9.18 4.40 7.65
N ARG A 44 -9.60 3.93 8.82
CA ARG A 44 -8.91 4.21 10.08
C ARG A 44 -7.46 3.71 10.02
N GLU A 45 -7.27 2.49 9.53
CA GLU A 45 -5.93 1.92 9.40
C GLU A 45 -5.09 2.66 8.37
N GLU A 46 -5.63 2.99 7.19
CA GLU A 46 -4.91 3.77 6.18
C GLU A 46 -4.43 5.11 6.74
N ASN A 47 -5.28 5.80 7.51
CA ASN A 47 -4.94 7.06 8.15
C ASN A 47 -3.86 6.87 9.22
N PHE A 48 -3.95 5.83 10.05
CA PHE A 48 -2.93 5.48 11.03
C PHE A 48 -1.58 5.21 10.35
N LEU A 49 -1.56 4.39 9.30
CA LEU A 49 -0.34 4.09 8.55
C LEU A 49 0.30 5.36 7.99
N LYS A 50 -0.47 6.38 7.58
CA LYS A 50 0.09 7.65 7.08
C LYS A 50 0.81 8.48 8.15
N THR A 51 0.58 8.23 9.44
CA THR A 51 1.25 8.92 10.56
C THR A 51 2.72 8.51 10.73
N GLY A 52 3.46 9.21 11.59
CA GLY A 52 4.84 8.86 11.96
C GLY A 52 4.96 7.44 12.54
N LYS A 53 4.15 7.10 13.55
CA LYS A 53 4.08 5.75 14.12
C LYS A 53 3.66 4.70 13.08
N GLY A 54 2.77 5.09 12.16
CA GLY A 54 2.38 4.23 11.05
C GLY A 54 3.53 3.91 10.09
N ARG A 55 4.46 4.85 9.88
CA ARG A 55 5.69 4.62 9.09
C ARG A 55 6.62 3.63 9.79
N GLU A 56 6.79 3.76 11.10
CA GLU A 56 7.56 2.81 11.91
C GLU A 56 6.98 1.39 11.81
N ARG A 57 5.64 1.25 11.94
CA ARG A 57 4.96 -0.03 11.77
C ARG A 57 5.23 -0.66 10.40
N ARG A 58 5.16 0.11 9.31
CA ARG A 58 5.45 -0.43 7.97
C ARG A 58 6.91 -0.82 7.80
N LYS A 59 7.85 -0.04 8.35
CA LYS A 59 9.27 -0.39 8.32
C LYS A 59 9.50 -1.72 9.04
N TYR A 60 8.88 -1.91 10.20
CA TYR A 60 8.92 -3.16 10.95
C TYR A 60 8.31 -4.33 10.16
N LEU A 61 7.11 -4.15 9.56
CA LEU A 61 6.44 -5.19 8.78
C LEU A 61 7.25 -5.63 7.54
N LEU A 62 8.01 -4.71 6.96
CA LEU A 62 8.75 -4.93 5.71
C LEU A 62 10.26 -4.99 5.92
N GLU A 63 10.75 -5.14 7.16
CA GLU A 63 12.17 -4.99 7.47
C GLU A 63 13.05 -5.92 6.63
N THR A 64 12.81 -7.23 6.71
CA THR A 64 13.56 -8.24 5.94
C THR A 64 13.39 -8.05 4.43
N TYR A 65 12.17 -7.80 3.95
CA TYR A 65 11.92 -7.57 2.53
C TYR A 65 12.69 -6.35 1.99
N LEU A 66 12.80 -5.28 2.78
CA LEU A 66 13.55 -4.09 2.41
C LEU A 66 15.07 -4.27 2.56
N GLU A 67 15.54 -5.22 3.37
CA GLU A 67 16.94 -5.61 3.44
C GLU A 67 17.36 -6.37 2.19
N ASP A 68 16.52 -7.30 1.71
CA ASP A 68 16.79 -8.10 0.51
C ASP A 68 16.86 -7.28 -0.80
N LEU A 69 16.31 -6.05 -0.79
CA LEU A 69 16.31 -5.13 -1.93
C LEU A 69 17.53 -4.19 -1.97
N LYS A 70 18.38 -4.18 -0.93
CA LYS A 70 19.60 -3.35 -0.88
C LYS A 70 20.79 -4.07 -1.52
#